data_AF-A0A0P7G9Q6-F1
#
_entry.id   AF-A0A0P7G9Q6-F1
#
_cell.length_a   1.000
_cell.length_b   1.000
_cell.length_c   1.000
_cell.angle_alpha   90.00
_cell.angle_beta   90.00
_cell.angle_gamma   90.00
#
_symmetry.space_group_name_H-M   'P 1'
#
loop_
_entity.id
_entity.type
_entity.pdbx_description
1 polymer ?
#
loop_
_entity_poly.entity_id
_entity_poly.type
_entity_poly.pdbx_seq_one_letter_code
_entity_poly.pdbx_strand_id
1 'polypeptide(L)' 'MSKAAAEAVTRQFAVETEHTIGVVDPGVVASDLTGGQGRAPEDVVGLFRWAATDAPAEELDGQRLGLAEWKRATR' A
#
# COMPACT_ATOMS: atom_id res chain seq x y z
N MET A 1 13.43 -6.17 -8.70
CA MET A 1 14.06 -6.86 -7.55
C MET A 1 13.60 -6.30 -6.20
N SER A 2 13.81 -5.02 -5.88
CA SER A 2 13.48 -4.48 -4.54
C SER A 2 12.00 -4.59 -4.12
N LYS A 3 11.03 -4.24 -4.97
CA LYS A 3 9.59 -4.30 -4.61
C LYS A 3 9.08 -5.72 -4.37
N ALA A 4 9.47 -6.69 -5.21
CA ALA A 4 9.10 -8.09 -5.03
C ALA A 4 9.70 -8.69 -3.74
N ALA A 5 10.90 -8.25 -3.35
CA ALA A 5 11.49 -8.64 -2.07
C ALA A 5 10.70 -8.08 -0.88
N ALA A 6 10.21 -6.83 -0.97
CA ALA A 6 9.35 -6.25 0.06
C ALA A 6 8.04 -7.04 0.25
N GLU A 7 7.41 -7.48 -0.84
CA GLU A 7 6.22 -8.34 -0.76
C GLU A 7 6.53 -9.70 -0.11
N ALA A 8 7.70 -10.29 -0.37
CA ALA A 8 8.10 -11.54 0.27
C ALA A 8 8.30 -11.36 1.78
N VAL A 9 8.96 -10.29 2.21
CA VAL A 9 9.13 -9.94 3.62
C VAL A 9 7.77 -9.72 4.30
N THR A 10 6.85 -9.00 3.64
CA THR A 10 5.50 -8.74 4.14
C THR A 10 4.76 -10.04 4.44
N ARG A 11 4.78 -11.01 3.50
CA ARG A 11 4.13 -12.31 3.68
C ARG A 11 4.72 -13.12 4.85
N GLN A 12 6.04 -13.02 5.07
CA GLN A 12 6.65 -13.70 6.20
C GLN A 12 6.17 -13.09 7.53
N PHE A 13 6.22 -11.76 7.66
CA PHE A 13 5.79 -11.10 8.89
C PHE A 13 4.30 -11.31 9.18
N ALA A 14 3.44 -11.25 8.16
CA ALA A 14 2.00 -11.52 8.32
C ALA A 14 1.70 -12.90 8.97
N VAL A 15 2.59 -13.88 8.80
CA VAL A 15 2.45 -15.22 9.43
C VAL A 15 3.10 -15.28 10.81
N GLU A 16 4.10 -14.44 11.07
CA GLU A 16 4.92 -14.48 12.30
C GLU A 16 4.46 -13.51 13.39
N THR A 17 3.53 -12.59 13.11
CA THR A 17 2.98 -11.62 14.08
C THR A 17 1.45 -11.66 14.13
N GLU A 18 0.90 -11.27 15.27
CA GLU A 18 -0.55 -11.05 15.45
C GLU A 18 -1.03 -9.71 14.86
N HIS A 19 -0.11 -8.85 14.44
CA HIS A 19 -0.43 -7.57 13.81
C HIS A 19 -0.69 -7.75 12.32
N THR A 20 -1.65 -7.00 11.76
CA THR A 20 -1.87 -6.92 10.32
C THR A 20 -0.66 -6.30 9.61
N ILE A 21 -0.07 -7.01 8.65
CA ILE A 21 1.09 -6.56 7.88
C ILE A 21 0.77 -6.61 6.38
N GLY A 22 0.86 -5.48 5.68
CA GLY A 22 0.57 -5.44 4.25
C GLY A 22 1.37 -4.38 3.49
N VAL A 23 1.26 -4.42 2.16
CA VAL A 23 1.89 -3.44 1.25
C VAL A 23 0.85 -2.44 0.77
N VAL A 24 1.19 -1.15 0.84
CA VAL A 24 0.39 -0.09 0.22
C VAL A 24 1.13 0.42 -1.02
N ASP A 25 0.49 0.32 -2.18
CA ASP A 25 1.08 0.69 -3.46
C ASP A 25 0.30 1.84 -4.14
N PRO A 26 0.81 3.09 -4.05
CA PRO A 26 0.22 4.24 -4.75
C PRO A 26 0.57 4.26 -6.25
N GLY A 27 1.40 3.32 -6.73
CA GLY A 27 2.03 3.37 -8.04
C GLY A 27 3.12 4.44 -8.10
N VAL A 28 3.23 5.11 -9.25
CA VAL A 28 4.22 6.18 -9.46
C VAL A 28 3.72 7.49 -8.86
N VAL A 29 4.49 8.06 -7.92
CA VAL A 29 4.22 9.33 -7.24
C VAL A 29 5.32 10.33 -7.61
N ALA A 30 4.92 11.57 -7.89
CA ALA A 30 5.83 12.67 -8.17
C ALA A 30 6.78 12.90 -6.97
N SER A 31 8.06 12.65 -7.20
CA SER A 31 9.13 12.77 -6.21
C SER A 31 10.45 13.01 -6.91
N ASP A 32 11.50 13.34 -6.15
CA ASP A 32 12.86 13.48 -6.70
C ASP A 32 13.33 12.20 -7.40
N LEU A 33 12.98 11.03 -6.85
CA LEU A 33 13.31 9.72 -7.42
C LEU A 33 12.66 9.47 -8.77
N THR A 34 11.51 10.08 -9.05
CA THR A 34 10.78 9.96 -10.32
C THR A 34 10.98 11.16 -11.23
N GLY A 35 11.85 12.11 -10.88
CA GLY A 35 12.02 13.37 -11.60
C GLY A 35 10.73 14.19 -11.68
N GLY A 36 9.91 14.14 -10.62
CA GLY A 36 8.60 14.79 -10.55
C GLY A 36 7.50 14.12 -11.38
N GLN A 37 7.74 12.95 -11.98
CA GLN A 37 6.73 12.23 -12.75
C GLN A 37 5.82 11.39 -11.83
N GLY A 38 4.52 11.33 -12.15
CA GLY A 38 3.53 10.52 -11.45
C GLY A 38 2.38 11.32 -10.86
N ARG A 39 1.64 10.71 -9.95
CA ARG A 39 0.55 11.36 -9.20
C ARG A 39 1.10 12.34 -8.17
N ALA A 40 0.36 13.39 -7.85
CA ALA A 40 0.76 14.28 -6.78
C ALA A 40 0.68 13.55 -5.42
N PRO A 41 1.62 13.78 -4.49
CA PRO A 41 1.58 13.17 -3.15
C PRO A 41 0.24 13.37 -2.42
N GLU A 42 -0.34 14.56 -2.54
CA GLU A 42 -1.64 14.93 -1.99
C GLU A 42 -2.81 14.09 -2.55
N ASP A 43 -2.69 13.57 -3.78
CA ASP A 43 -3.72 12.72 -4.39
C ASP A 43 -3.71 11.28 -3.87
N VAL A 44 -2.61 10.87 -3.23
CA VAL A 44 -2.40 9.47 -2.78
C VAL A 44 -2.26 9.34 -1.26
N VAL A 45 -2.12 10.43 -0.51
CA VAL A 45 -2.02 10.37 0.97
C VAL A 45 -3.23 9.69 1.62
N GLY A 46 -4.42 9.86 1.03
CA GLY A 46 -5.65 9.22 1.49
C GLY A 46 -5.62 7.69 1.44
N LEU A 47 -4.89 7.11 0.48
CA LEU A 47 -4.70 5.66 0.37
C LEU A 47 -4.01 5.09 1.62
N PHE A 48 -2.95 5.73 2.09
CA PHE A 48 -2.19 5.26 3.25
C PHE A 48 -3.00 5.35 4.54
N ARG A 49 -3.74 6.45 4.72
CA ARG A 49 -4.63 6.60 5.86
C ARG A 49 -5.70 5.52 5.85
N TRP A 50 -6.43 5.36 4.74
CA TRP A 50 -7.47 4.35 4.61
C TRP A 50 -6.92 2.93 4.87
N ALA A 51 -5.77 2.58 4.30
CA ALA A 51 -5.16 1.27 4.53
C ALA A 51 -4.79 1.03 6.01
N ALA A 52 -4.42 2.08 6.74
CA ALA A 52 -4.04 1.98 8.15
C ALA A 52 -5.23 2.00 9.12
N THR A 53 -6.37 2.58 8.73
CA THR A 53 -7.48 2.82 9.67
C THR A 53 -8.80 2.14 9.31
N ASP A 54 -9.08 1.92 8.03
CA ASP A 54 -10.44 1.57 7.55
C ASP A 54 -10.46 0.33 6.65
N ALA A 55 -9.34 -0.02 6.00
CA ALA A 55 -9.28 -1.20 5.15
C ALA A 55 -9.49 -2.49 5.97
N PRO A 56 -10.28 -3.46 5.48
CA PRO A 56 -10.43 -4.73 6.17
C PRO A 56 -9.08 -5.43 6.34
N ALA A 57 -8.77 -5.86 7.56
CA ALA A 57 -7.50 -6.52 7.87
C ALA A 57 -7.24 -7.74 6.98
N GLU A 58 -8.28 -8.53 6.71
CA GLU A 58 -8.25 -9.70 5.82
C GLU A 58 -7.94 -9.38 4.34
N GLU A 59 -8.20 -8.14 3.90
CA GLU A 59 -7.82 -7.68 2.55
C GLU A 59 -6.37 -7.16 2.49
N LEU A 60 -5.80 -6.76 3.63
CA LEU A 60 -4.45 -6.18 3.71
C LEU A 60 -3.39 -7.20 4.16
N ASP A 61 -3.72 -8.13 5.05
CA ASP A 61 -2.75 -8.97 5.75
C ASP A 61 -2.03 -9.97 4.82
N GLY A 62 -0.72 -9.81 4.69
CA GLY A 62 0.15 -10.48 3.73
C GLY A 62 -0.08 -10.07 2.27
N GLN A 63 -0.98 -9.11 2.00
CA GLN A 63 -1.39 -8.70 0.66
C GLN A 63 -0.92 -7.29 0.31
N ARG A 64 -1.30 -6.83 -0.90
CA ARG A 64 -1.02 -5.49 -1.41
C ARG A 64 -2.33 -4.79 -1.75
N LEU A 65 -2.55 -3.61 -1.16
CA LEU A 65 -3.65 -2.71 -1.52
C LEU A 65 -3.13 -1.54 -2.33
N GLY A 66 -3.90 -1.09 -3.31
CA GLY A 66 -3.58 0.06 -4.13
C GLY A 66 -4.77 0.95 -4.43
N LEU A 67 -4.58 1.82 -5.42
CA LEU A 67 -5.58 2.84 -5.78
C LEU A 67 -6.90 2.26 -6.28
N ALA A 68 -6.90 1.04 -6.83
CA ALA A 68 -8.11 0.42 -7.34
C ALA A 68 -9.04 0.01 -6.18
N GLU A 69 -8.46 -0.64 -5.17
CA GLU A 69 -9.15 -1.08 -3.96
C GLU A 69 -9.66 0.12 -3.17
N TRP A 70 -8.81 1.13 -2.97
CA TRP A 70 -9.18 2.37 -2.28
C TRP A 70 -10.34 3.10 -2.96
N LYS A 71 -10.23 3.33 -4.28
CA LYS A 71 -11.31 4.00 -5.04
C LYS A 71 -12.63 3.23 -5.06
N ARG A 72 -12.59 1.91 -4.87
CA ARG A 72 -13.79 1.08 -4.74
C ARG A 72 -14.40 1.20 -3.34
N ALA A 73 -13.57 1.29 -2.32
CA ALA A 73 -13.99 1.33 -0.92
C ALA A 73 -14.47 2.72 -0.46
N THR A 74 -13.93 3.81 -1.02
CA THR A 74 -14.21 5.18 -0.55
C THR A 74 -15.06 6.00 -1.52
N ARG A 75 -15.83 5.34 -2.39
CA ARG A 75 -16.67 6.00 -3.40
C ARG A 75 -18.06 6.34 -2.88
#